data_AF-A0A1V4Y4H6-F1
#
_entry.id   AF-A0A1V4Y4H6-F1
#
_cell.length_a   1.000
_cell.length_b   1.000
_cell.length_c   1.000
_cell.angle_alpha   90.00
_cell.angle_beta   90.00
_cell.angle_gamma   90.00
#
_symmetry.space_group_name_H-M   'P 1'
#
loop_
_entity.id
_entity.type
_entity.pdbx_description
1 polymer ?
#
loop_
_entity_poly.entity_id
_entity_poly.type
_entity_poly.pdbx_seq_one_letter_code
_entity_poly.pdbx_strand_id
1 'polypeptide(L)'
;MPSCNVFCERGLFERAGGFPLIRAAEDVVFGLKVNEFASMWFVPEMRVCHVFREDLMGFLKNELVLGKGNFRYRRLNYPRTFYYRGIWPLLFLPGFTAIKLLRIVFRVLKTGPRSAFHFLSVFPTFLLGLLFWAIGFAKGVLDHED
;
A
#
# COMPACT_ATOMS: atom_id res chain seq x y z
N MET A 1 -4.55 0.03 -8.93
CA MET A 1 -5.57 0.91 -9.53
C MET A 1 -6.34 1.48 -8.35
N PRO A 2 -6.31 2.79 -8.06
CA PRO A 2 -7.03 3.36 -6.92
C PRO A 2 -8.55 3.27 -7.13
N SER A 3 -9.30 2.76 -6.14
CA SER A 3 -10.75 2.54 -6.24
C SER A 3 -11.55 3.82 -6.54
N CYS A 4 -11.04 4.99 -6.18
CA CYS A 4 -11.67 6.29 -6.43
C CYS A 4 -11.58 6.78 -7.89
N ASN A 5 -10.90 6.05 -8.78
CA ASN A 5 -10.78 6.40 -10.20
C ASN A 5 -10.84 5.15 -11.08
N VAL A 6 -11.85 4.31 -10.83
CA VAL A 6 -12.09 3.09 -11.58
C VAL A 6 -13.55 3.05 -12.01
N PHE A 7 -13.76 2.82 -13.30
CA PHE A 7 -15.03 2.35 -13.84
C PHE A 7 -14.96 0.84 -14.00
N CYS A 8 -15.99 0.13 -13.54
CA CYS A 8 -16.12 -1.31 -13.72
C CYS A 8 -17.57 -1.66 -14.02
N GLU A 9 -17.79 -2.42 -15.09
CA GLU A 9 -19.10 -2.97 -15.39
C GLU A 9 -19.57 -3.89 -14.25
N ARG A 10 -20.86 -3.81 -13.89
CA ARG A 10 -21.44 -4.58 -12.79
C ARG A 10 -21.18 -6.09 -12.91
N GLY A 11 -21.32 -6.66 -14.11
CA GLY A 11 -21.08 -8.08 -14.34
C GLY A 11 -19.64 -8.51 -14.03
N LEU A 12 -18.65 -7.68 -14.39
CA LEU A 12 -17.25 -7.90 -14.04
C LEU A 12 -17.00 -7.78 -12.54
N PHE A 13 -17.63 -6.79 -11.89
CA PHE A 13 -17.51 -6.58 -10.44
C PHE A 13 -18.05 -7.78 -9.65
N GLU A 14 -19.24 -8.27 -10.00
CA GLU A 14 -19.86 -9.44 -9.36
C GLU A 14 -19.05 -10.71 -9.65
N ARG A 15 -18.57 -10.90 -10.88
CA ARG A 15 -17.69 -12.03 -11.24
C ARG A 15 -16.37 -12.04 -10.48
N ALA A 16 -15.79 -10.88 -10.17
CA ALA A 16 -14.59 -10.77 -9.34
C ALA A 16 -14.87 -11.03 -7.84
N GLY A 17 -16.14 -11.13 -7.43
CA GLY A 17 -16.55 -11.24 -6.03
C GLY A 17 -16.50 -9.91 -5.27
N GLY A 18 -16.53 -8.78 -5.98
CA GLY A 18 -16.48 -7.43 -5.42
C GLY A 18 -15.18 -7.06 -4.70
N PHE A 19 -15.21 -5.92 -3.98
CA PHE A 19 -14.06 -5.50 -3.17
C PHE A 19 -13.89 -6.39 -1.94
N PRO A 20 -12.69 -6.94 -1.70
CA PRO A 20 -12.45 -7.75 -0.51
C PRO A 20 -12.39 -6.86 0.73
N LEU A 21 -12.71 -7.45 1.89
CA LEU A 21 -12.62 -6.80 3.20
C LEU A 21 -11.16 -6.71 3.72
N ILE A 22 -10.26 -6.19 2.86
CA ILE A 22 -8.86 -5.94 3.17
C ILE A 22 -8.61 -4.44 2.99
N ARG A 23 -8.63 -3.71 4.10
CA ARG A 23 -8.37 -2.28 4.09
C ARG A 23 -6.96 -1.97 3.59
N ALA A 24 -6.84 -0.89 2.80
CA ALA A 24 -5.60 -0.37 2.21
C ALA A 24 -4.95 -1.28 1.14
N ALA A 25 -5.72 -2.21 0.58
CA ALA A 25 -5.31 -3.04 -0.55
C ALA A 25 -6.51 -3.60 -1.34
N GLU A 26 -7.73 -3.18 -1.02
CA GLU A 26 -8.97 -3.64 -1.63
C GLU A 26 -8.96 -3.46 -3.15
N ASP A 27 -8.42 -2.34 -3.61
CA ASP A 27 -8.33 -1.88 -4.98
C ASP A 27 -7.30 -2.69 -5.78
N VAL A 28 -6.15 -2.99 -5.17
CA VAL A 28 -5.11 -3.86 -5.72
C VAL A 28 -5.63 -5.28 -5.88
N VAL A 29 -6.23 -5.85 -4.83
CA VAL A 29 -6.72 -7.24 -4.88
C VAL A 29 -7.88 -7.37 -5.86
N PHE A 30 -8.81 -6.41 -5.88
CA PHE A 30 -9.88 -6.38 -6.87
C PHE A 30 -9.31 -6.31 -8.30
N GLY A 31 -8.36 -5.41 -8.55
CA GLY A 31 -7.72 -5.28 -9.86
C GLY A 31 -7.00 -6.56 -10.31
N LEU A 32 -6.30 -7.26 -9.40
CA LEU A 32 -5.66 -8.54 -9.70
C LEU A 32 -6.68 -9.59 -10.14
N LYS A 33 -7.81 -9.72 -9.42
CA LYS A 33 -8.87 -10.67 -9.75
C LYS A 33 -9.55 -10.37 -11.08
N VAL A 34 -9.91 -9.11 -11.34
CA VAL A 34 -10.50 -8.71 -12.63
C VAL A 34 -9.54 -9.02 -13.78
N ASN A 35 -8.23 -8.81 -13.58
CA ASN A 35 -7.21 -9.05 -14.59
C ASN A 35 -7.02 -10.53 -14.95
N GLU A 36 -7.59 -11.47 -14.19
CA GLU A 36 -7.61 -12.90 -14.54
C GLU A 36 -8.53 -13.19 -15.73
N PHE A 37 -9.52 -12.32 -16.02
CA PHE A 37 -10.52 -12.57 -17.06
C PHE A 37 -10.91 -11.33 -17.89
N ALA A 38 -10.38 -10.15 -17.60
CA ALA A 38 -10.60 -8.94 -18.38
C ALA A 38 -9.37 -8.03 -18.34
N SER A 39 -9.05 -7.37 -19.45
CA SER A 39 -7.97 -6.40 -19.50
C SER A 39 -8.35 -5.10 -18.78
N MET A 40 -7.44 -4.58 -17.97
CA MET A 40 -7.58 -3.26 -17.37
C MET A 40 -7.01 -2.19 -18.31
N TRP A 41 -7.84 -1.19 -18.61
CA TRP A 41 -7.46 -0.05 -19.45
C TRP A 41 -7.07 1.16 -18.59
N PHE A 42 -6.00 1.84 -18.96
CA PHE A 42 -5.60 3.11 -18.35
C PHE A 42 -5.99 4.25 -19.28
N VAL A 43 -6.89 5.12 -18.83
CA VAL A 43 -7.39 6.28 -19.59
C VAL A 43 -6.78 7.55 -18.96
N PRO A 44 -5.67 8.09 -19.50
CA PRO A 44 -4.93 9.20 -18.87
C PRO A 44 -5.72 10.52 -18.84
N GLU A 45 -6.76 10.66 -19.66
CA GLU A 45 -7.64 11.82 -19.70
C GLU A 45 -8.59 11.88 -18.50
N MET A 46 -8.87 10.74 -17.84
CA MET A 46 -9.69 10.70 -16.64
C MET A 46 -8.92 11.29 -15.45
N ARG A 47 -9.43 12.41 -14.93
CA ARG A 47 -8.82 13.13 -13.80
C ARG A 47 -9.63 12.92 -12.54
N VAL A 48 -8.92 12.60 -11.45
CA VAL A 48 -9.44 12.60 -10.09
C VAL A 48 -8.56 13.49 -9.22
N CYS A 49 -9.18 14.19 -8.27
CA CYS A 49 -8.45 14.92 -7.23
C CYS A 49 -8.54 14.14 -5.93
N HIS A 50 -7.39 13.92 -5.29
CA HIS A 50 -7.36 13.40 -3.92
C HIS A 50 -7.34 14.57 -2.94
N VAL A 51 -8.22 14.52 -1.95
CA VAL A 51 -8.09 15.35 -0.76
C VAL A 51 -7.03 14.71 0.12
N PHE A 52 -5.92 15.40 0.31
CA PHE A 52 -4.82 14.93 1.15
C PHE A 52 -5.12 15.22 2.62
N ARG A 53 -4.51 14.44 3.50
CA ARG A 53 -4.50 14.76 4.93
C ARG A 53 -3.48 15.87 5.16
N GLU A 54 -3.88 16.88 5.92
CA GLU A 54 -3.06 18.08 6.14
C GLU A 54 -2.39 18.08 7.51
N ASP A 55 -2.84 17.23 8.44
CA ASP A 55 -2.30 17.15 9.79
C ASP A 55 -1.36 15.95 9.99
N LEU A 56 -0.35 16.15 10.84
CA LEU A 56 0.67 15.13 11.13
C LEU A 56 0.05 13.87 11.74
N MET A 57 -0.92 14.02 12.66
CA MET A 57 -1.52 12.88 13.35
C MET A 57 -2.34 12.02 12.39
N GLY A 58 -3.10 12.64 11.50
CA GLY A 58 -3.85 12.00 10.42
C GLY A 58 -2.93 11.24 9.47
N PHE A 59 -1.78 11.84 9.11
CA PHE A 59 -0.73 11.17 8.34
C PHE A 59 -0.19 9.93 9.06
N LEU A 60 0.24 10.05 10.32
CA LEU A 60 0.81 8.94 11.09
C LEU A 60 -0.18 7.80 11.34
N LYS A 61 -1.44 8.12 11.66
CA LYS A 61 -2.53 7.14 11.78
C LYS A 61 -2.77 6.41 10.47
N ASN A 62 -2.69 7.12 9.34
CA ASN A 62 -2.82 6.50 8.03
C ASN A 62 -1.67 5.53 7.75
N GLU A 63 -0.42 5.89 8.05
CA GLU A 63 0.72 4.98 7.86
C GLU A 63 0.59 3.68 8.68
N LEU A 64 0.08 3.75 9.91
CA LEU A 64 -0.24 2.55 10.70
C LEU A 64 -1.24 1.63 9.97
N VAL A 65 -2.32 2.20 9.45
CA VAL A 65 -3.34 1.44 8.69
C VAL A 65 -2.75 0.83 7.43
N LEU A 66 -1.95 1.60 6.68
CA LEU A 66 -1.27 1.12 5.48
C LEU A 66 -0.28 0.00 5.79
N GLY A 67 0.45 0.08 6.90
CA GLY A 67 1.36 -0.97 7.37
C GLY A 67 0.62 -2.29 7.62
N LYS A 68 -0.44 -2.22 8.43
CA LYS A 68 -1.28 -3.39 8.77
C LYS A 68 -1.92 -4.01 7.53
N GLY A 69 -2.52 -3.16 6.69
CA GLY A 69 -3.14 -3.60 5.42
C GLY A 69 -2.13 -4.25 4.47
N ASN A 70 -0.90 -3.73 4.41
CA ASN A 70 0.14 -4.29 3.55
C ASN A 70 0.52 -5.72 3.95
N PHE A 71 0.74 -5.99 5.25
CA PHE A 71 1.04 -7.35 5.69
C PHE A 71 -0.10 -8.31 5.38
N ARG A 72 -1.34 -7.92 5.71
CA ARG A 72 -2.54 -8.75 5.45
C ARG A 72 -2.68 -9.06 3.97
N TYR A 73 -2.50 -8.07 3.09
CA TYR A 73 -2.45 -8.26 1.65
C TYR A 73 -1.39 -9.28 1.23
N ARG A 74 -0.15 -9.13 1.72
CA ARG A 74 0.97 -10.01 1.35
C ARG A 74 0.73 -11.45 1.77
N ARG A 75 0.24 -11.67 3.00
CA ARG A 75 -0.04 -13.01 3.52
C ARG A 75 -1.17 -13.71 2.74
N LEU A 76 -2.23 -12.97 2.40
CA LEU A 76 -3.36 -13.54 1.66
C LEU A 76 -3.02 -13.83 0.19
N ASN A 77 -2.26 -12.96 -0.48
CA ASN A 77 -1.95 -13.11 -1.91
C ASN A 77 -0.70 -13.94 -2.18
N TYR A 78 0.21 -14.07 -1.21
CA TYR A 78 1.42 -14.89 -1.31
C TYR A 78 1.48 -15.92 -0.18
N PRO A 79 0.46 -16.79 -0.05
CA PRO A 79 0.34 -17.66 1.10
C PRO A 79 1.51 -18.64 1.21
N ARG A 80 2.16 -19.02 0.11
CA ARG A 80 3.30 -19.97 0.08
C ARG A 80 4.65 -19.36 0.45
N THR A 81 4.73 -18.04 0.61
CA THR A 81 5.99 -17.34 0.89
C THR A 81 6.35 -17.45 2.37
N PHE A 82 7.49 -18.06 2.68
CA PHE A 82 7.88 -18.38 4.06
C PHE A 82 8.05 -17.13 4.94
N TYR A 83 8.62 -16.05 4.41
CA TYR A 83 8.88 -14.81 5.17
C TYR A 83 7.62 -13.95 5.44
N TYR A 84 6.44 -14.44 5.06
CA TYR A 84 5.14 -13.87 5.47
C TYR A 84 4.40 -14.75 6.50
N ARG A 85 5.08 -15.72 7.11
CA ARG A 85 4.51 -16.68 8.07
C ARG A 85 5.32 -16.72 9.36
N GLY A 86 4.67 -17.01 10.49
CA GLY A 86 5.35 -17.14 11.77
C GLY A 86 6.02 -15.82 12.19
N ILE A 87 7.08 -15.94 12.98
CA ILE A 87 7.92 -14.83 13.45
C ILE A 87 8.76 -14.16 12.35
N TRP A 88 8.95 -14.80 11.19
CA TRP A 88 9.82 -14.32 10.10
C TRP A 88 9.54 -12.89 9.62
N PRO A 89 8.29 -12.43 9.45
CA PRO A 89 8.00 -11.08 8.97
C PRO A 89 8.47 -10.00 9.96
N LEU A 90 8.51 -10.32 11.27
CA LEU A 90 9.04 -9.43 12.30
C LEU A 90 10.58 -9.38 12.25
N LEU A 91 11.24 -10.54 12.06
CA LEU A 91 12.69 -10.60 11.88
C LEU A 91 13.16 -9.85 10.62
N PHE A 92 12.41 -9.95 9.52
CA PHE A 92 12.71 -9.24 8.27
C PHE A 92 12.14 -7.83 8.18
N LEU A 93 11.45 -7.34 9.22
CA LEU A 93 10.83 -6.01 9.22
C LEU A 93 11.82 -4.87 8.92
N PRO A 94 13.07 -4.87 9.44
CA PRO A 94 14.07 -3.87 9.05
C PRO A 94 14.35 -3.91 7.54
N GLY A 95 14.45 -5.11 6.96
CA GLY A 95 14.65 -5.32 5.53
C GLY A 95 13.48 -4.82 4.68
N PHE A 96 12.24 -5.13 5.06
CA PHE A 96 11.05 -4.61 4.36
C PHE A 96 10.97 -3.09 4.42
N THR A 97 11.29 -2.52 5.57
CA THR A 97 11.29 -1.07 5.80
C THR A 97 12.35 -0.39 4.94
N ALA A 98 13.57 -0.94 4.88
CA ALA A 98 14.65 -0.46 4.03
C ALA A 98 14.29 -0.54 2.54
N ILE A 99 13.72 -1.66 2.08
CA ILE A 99 13.28 -1.80 0.68
C ILE A 99 12.18 -0.77 0.33
N LYS A 100 11.23 -0.53 1.24
CA LYS A 100 10.19 0.48 1.05
C LYS A 100 10.79 1.89 0.94
N LEU A 101 11.72 2.23 1.84
CA LEU A 101 12.47 3.50 1.80
C LEU A 101 13.18 3.67 0.45
N LEU A 102 13.98 2.68 0.04
CA LEU A 102 14.74 2.72 -1.21
C LEU A 102 13.83 2.93 -2.43
N ARG A 103 12.70 2.22 -2.50
CA ARG A 103 11.72 2.37 -3.59
C ARG A 103 11.11 3.78 -3.64
N ILE A 104 10.82 4.37 -2.48
CA ILE A 104 10.25 5.72 -2.41
C ILE A 104 11.29 6.76 -2.81
N VAL A 105 12.51 6.67 -2.24
CA VAL A 105 13.62 7.55 -2.58
C VAL A 105 13.91 7.50 -4.09
N PHE A 106 14.05 6.29 -4.65
CA PHE A 106 14.30 6.13 -6.08
C PHE A 106 13.18 6.75 -6.94
N ARG A 107 11.91 6.55 -6.56
CA ARG A 107 10.77 7.15 -7.27
C ARG A 107 10.80 8.67 -7.23
N VAL A 108 11.08 9.26 -6.08
CA VAL A 108 11.17 10.72 -5.91
C VAL A 108 12.31 11.31 -6.73
N LEU A 109 13.49 10.69 -6.69
CA LEU A 109 14.65 11.13 -7.45
C LEU A 109 14.41 11.09 -8.96
N LYS A 110 13.66 10.08 -9.44
CA LYS A 110 13.29 9.95 -10.86
C LYS A 110 12.32 11.05 -11.33
N THR A 111 11.55 11.67 -10.43
CA THR A 111 10.61 12.75 -10.79
C THR A 111 11.33 14.04 -11.15
N GLY A 112 12.51 14.30 -10.56
CA GLY A 112 13.34 15.46 -10.87
C GLY A 112 13.89 16.17 -9.63
N PRO A 113 14.83 17.13 -9.82
CA PRO A 113 15.59 17.74 -8.75
C PRO A 113 14.71 18.53 -7.77
N ARG A 114 13.69 19.25 -8.28
CA ARG A 114 12.76 20.01 -7.43
C ARG A 114 12.03 19.11 -6.43
N SER A 115 11.54 17.95 -6.87
CA SER A 115 10.89 16.96 -5.99
C SER A 115 11.87 16.36 -4.98
N ALA A 116 13.12 16.13 -5.37
CA ALA A 116 14.17 15.65 -4.48
C ALA A 116 14.46 16.65 -3.34
N PHE A 117 14.57 17.95 -3.66
CA PHE A 117 14.77 19.00 -2.65
C PHE A 117 13.59 19.12 -1.68
N HIS A 118 12.36 19.11 -2.20
CA HIS A 118 11.18 19.08 -1.34
C HIS A 118 11.16 17.83 -0.45
N PHE A 119 11.51 16.67 -0.99
CA PHE A 119 11.59 15.45 -0.20
C PHE A 119 12.62 15.53 0.93
N LEU A 120 13.80 16.11 0.68
CA LEU A 120 14.81 16.34 1.71
C LEU A 120 14.27 17.23 2.85
N SER A 121 13.53 18.28 2.53
CA SER A 121 12.92 19.16 3.55
C SER A 121 11.89 18.46 4.44
N VAL A 122 11.19 17.44 3.93
CA VAL A 122 10.18 16.68 4.70
C VAL A 122 10.69 15.32 5.16
N PHE A 123 11.96 15.01 4.94
CA PHE A 123 12.54 13.69 5.19
C PHE A 123 12.41 13.23 6.65
N PRO A 124 12.62 14.08 7.69
CA PRO A 124 12.41 13.67 9.07
C PRO A 124 10.96 13.23 9.35
N THR A 125 9.99 13.99 8.87
CA THR A 125 8.56 13.66 8.99
C THR A 125 8.23 12.39 8.23
N PHE A 126 8.83 12.20 7.06
CA PHE A 126 8.69 10.97 6.28
C PHE A 126 9.24 9.75 7.02
N LEU A 127 10.41 9.85 7.65
CA LEU A 127 10.98 8.77 8.47
C LEU A 127 10.07 8.42 9.64
N LEU A 128 9.47 9.42 10.29
CA LEU A 128 8.47 9.18 11.35
C LEU A 128 7.25 8.42 10.80
N GLY A 129 6.75 8.79 9.62
CA GLY A 129 5.70 8.04 8.93
C GLY A 129 6.10 6.61 8.62
N LEU A 130 7.34 6.38 8.18
CA LEU A 130 7.87 5.06 7.89
C LEU A 130 7.98 4.18 9.16
N LEU A 131 8.34 4.77 10.30
CA LEU A 131 8.30 4.08 11.60
C LEU A 131 6.87 3.65 11.95
N PHE A 132 5.89 4.55 11.80
CA PHE A 132 4.48 4.22 12.03
C PHE A 132 3.98 3.15 11.06
N TRP A 133 4.43 3.16 9.80
CA TRP A 133 4.16 2.08 8.86
C TRP A 133 4.74 0.75 9.35
N ALA A 134 5.98 0.72 9.84
CA ALA A 134 6.62 -0.48 10.36
C ALA A 134 5.90 -1.02 11.61
N ILE A 135 5.47 -0.15 12.52
CA ILE A 135 4.63 -0.50 13.68
C ILE A 135 3.31 -1.11 13.20
N GLY A 136 2.66 -0.50 12.20
CA GLY A 136 1.43 -0.99 11.61
C GLY A 136 1.60 -2.38 11.01
N PHE A 137 2.70 -2.59 10.28
CA PHE A 137 3.06 -3.89 9.71
C PHE A 137 3.23 -4.94 10.80
N ALA A 138 4.00 -4.64 11.85
CA ALA A 138 4.21 -5.53 12.99
C ALA A 138 2.89 -5.90 13.69
N LYS A 139 2.01 -4.93 13.93
CA LYS A 139 0.66 -5.18 14.46
C LYS A 139 -0.14 -6.12 13.55
N GLY A 140 -0.04 -5.95 12.24
CA GLY A 140 -0.66 -6.86 11.29
C GLY A 140 -0.15 -8.30 11.38
N VAL A 141 1.11 -8.50 11.76
CA VAL A 141 1.66 -9.84 12.03
C VAL A 141 1.00 -10.43 13.27
N LEU A 142 1.05 -9.70 14.39
CA LEU A 142 0.57 -10.16 15.70
C LEU A 142 -0.94 -10.45 15.71
N ASP A 143 -1.76 -9.55 15.13
CA ASP A 143 -3.23 -9.70 15.06
C ASP A 143 -3.69 -10.93 14.22
N HIS A 144 -2.79 -11.68 13.60
CA HIS A 144 -3.07 -12.86 12.77
C HIS A 144 -2.32 -14.11 13.25
N GLU A 145 -1.60 -14.04 14.36
CA GLU A 145 -1.01 -15.20 15.03
C GLU A 145 -1.81 -15.63 16.28
N ASP A 146 -2.71 -14.77 16.76
CA ASP A 146 -3.82 -15.12 17.66
C ASP A 146 -5.02 -15.71 16.89
#